data_AF-A0A359F1N3-F1
#
_entry.id   AF-A0A359F1N3-F1
#
_cell.length_a   1.000
_cell.length_b   1.000
_cell.length_c   1.000
_cell.angle_alpha   90.00
_cell.angle_beta   90.00
_cell.angle_gamma   90.00
#
_symmetry.space_group_name_H-M   'P 1'
#
loop_
_entity.id
_entity.type
_entity.pdbx_description
1 polymer ?
#
loop_
_entity_poly.entity_id
_entity_poly.type
_entity_poly.pdbx_seq_one_letter_code
_entity_poly.pdbx_strand_id
1 'polypeptide(L)' 'NVNGGAIALGHPIGMSGTRIVMTVLNELARRGGGVGAAALCGGGGQG' A
#
# COMPACT_ATOMS: atom_id res chain seq x y z
N ASN A 1 4.04 -6.32 -2.49
CA ASN A 1 2.77 -6.20 -3.24
C ASN A 1 2.24 -7.57 -3.64
N VAL A 2 1.84 -8.38 -2.66
CA VAL A 2 1.37 -9.78 -2.89
C VAL A 2 -0.03 -9.85 -3.51
N ASN A 3 -0.85 -8.81 -3.30
CA ASN A 3 -2.21 -8.69 -3.82
C ASN A 3 -2.30 -7.69 -4.99
N GLY A 4 -1.18 -7.47 -5.70
CA GLY A 4 -1.06 -6.43 -6.74
C GLY A 4 -0.69 -5.05 -6.22
N GLY A 5 -0.38 -4.11 -7.13
CA GLY A 5 0.07 -2.75 -6.82
C GLY A 5 -0.44 -1.72 -7.83
N ALA A 6 0.05 -0.49 -7.74
CA ALA A 6 -0.45 0.66 -8.52
C ALA A 6 -0.40 0.45 -10.05
N ILE A 7 0.56 -0.32 -10.56
CA ILE A 7 0.65 -0.66 -12.00
C ILE A 7 -0.55 -1.50 -12.46
N ALA A 8 -0.94 -2.51 -11.67
CA ALA A 8 -2.01 -3.42 -12.02
C ALA A 8 -3.40 -2.87 -11.66
N LEU A 9 -3.48 -2.02 -10.63
CA LEU A 9 -4.74 -1.63 -10.02
C LEU A 9 -5.02 -0.13 -10.08
N GLY A 10 -4.16 0.64 -10.74
CA GLY A 10 -4.24 2.09 -10.85
C GLY A 10 -3.67 2.85 -9.65
N HIS A 11 -3.31 4.11 -9.92
CA HIS A 11 -2.71 5.05 -8.97
C HIS A 11 -3.56 6.32 -8.81
N PRO A 12 -4.65 6.29 -8.02
CA PRO A 12 -5.37 7.50 -7.69
C PRO A 12 -4.51 8.37 -6.76
N ILE A 13 -4.08 9.52 -7.26
CA ILE A 13 -3.28 10.50 -6.51
C ILE A 13 -4.06 10.94 -5.27
N GLY A 14 -3.38 11.02 -4.12
CA GLY A 14 -3.98 11.37 -2.83
C GLY A 14 -4.68 10.21 -2.10
N MET A 15 -5.14 9.17 -2.80
CA MET A 15 -5.79 7.99 -2.18
C MET A 15 -4.87 6.77 -2.07
N SER A 16 -3.80 6.70 -2.87
CA SER A 16 -2.94 5.52 -2.95
C SER A 16 -2.23 5.19 -1.63
N GLY A 17 -1.93 6.17 -0.78
CA GLY A 17 -1.35 5.94 0.55
C GLY A 17 -2.27 5.11 1.45
N THR A 18 -3.51 5.56 1.65
CA THR A 18 -4.54 4.83 2.41
C THR A 18 -4.77 3.44 1.84
N ARG A 19 -4.86 3.33 0.51
CA ARG A 19 -5.04 2.04 -0.17
C ARG A 19 -3.92 1.05 0.14
N ILE A 20 -2.66 1.48 0.05
CA ILE A 20 -1.50 0.59 0.28
C ILE A 20 -1.44 0.17 1.76
N VAL A 21 -1.62 1.10 2.69
CA VAL A 21 -1.68 0.78 4.13
C VAL A 21 -2.78 -0.22 4.42
N MET A 22 -3.98 -0.01 3.89
CA MET A 22 -5.11 -0.91 4.13
C MET A 22 -4.89 -2.29 3.51
N THR A 23 -4.22 -2.35 2.36
CA THR A 23 -3.83 -3.63 1.74
C THR A 23 -2.87 -4.41 2.64
N VAL A 24 -1.90 -3.74 3.26
CA VAL A 24 -0.96 -4.36 4.20
C VAL A 24 -1.69 -4.86 5.45
N LEU A 25 -2.54 -4.05 6.06
CA LEU A 25 -3.30 -4.42 7.26
C LEU A 25 -4.20 -5.63 7.01
N ASN A 26 -4.96 -5.61 5.92
CA ASN A 26 -5.84 -6.73 5.55
C ASN A 26 -5.05 -8.01 5.30
N GLU A 27 -3.88 -7.92 4.65
CA GLU A 27 -3.06 -9.09 4.38
C GLU A 27 -2.39 -9.65 5.64
N LEU A 28 -1.94 -8.79 6.56
CA LEU A 28 -1.43 -9.22 7.86
C LEU A 28 -2.53 -9.93 8.66
N ALA A 29 -3.74 -9.34 8.73
CA ALA A 29 -4.87 -9.97 9.40
C ALA A 29 -5.19 -11.36 8.80
N ARG A 30 -5.19 -11.48 7.47
CA ARG A 30 -5.41 -12.75 6.77
C ARG A 30 -4.33 -13.79 7.04
N ARG A 31 -3.08 -13.37 7.31
CA ARG A 31 -1.93 -14.25 7.59
C ARG A 31 -1.77 -14.63 9.06
N GLY A 32 -2.63 -14.12 9.96
CA GLY A 32 -2.50 -14.35 11.40
C GLY A 32 -1.64 -13.32 12.14
N GLY A 33 -1.45 -12.13 11.56
CA GLY A 33 -0.71 -11.01 12.15
C GLY A 33 0.73 -10.89 11.63
N GLY A 34 1.56 -10.22 12.42
CA GLY A 34 2.96 -9.94 12.10
C GLY A 34 3.25 -8.46 11.86
N VAL A 35 4.41 -8.18 11.29
CA VAL A 35 4.88 -6.82 10.99
C VAL A 35 4.81 -6.58 9.49
N GLY A 36 4.26 -5.44 9.09
CA GLY A 36 4.23 -5.00 7.71
C GLY A 36 4.66 -3.54 7.60
N ALA A 37 5.17 -3.18 6.43
CA ALA A 37 5.58 -1.83 6.10
C ALA A 37 4.88 -1.37 4.82
N ALA A 38 4.50 -0.10 4.80
CA ALA A 38 3.98 0.59 3.63
C ALA A 38 4.85 1.82 3.39
N ALA A 39 5.26 2.04 2.15
CA ALA A 39 6.00 3.22 1.72
C ALA A 39 5.41 3.70 0.38
N LEU A 40 5.47 5.00 0.16
CA LEU A 40 5.05 5.64 -1.08
C LEU A 40 6.05 6.76 -1.41
N CYS A 41 6.16 7.10 -2.69
CA CYS A 41 6.79 8.36 -3.08
C CYS A 41 5.71 9.43 -3.32
N GLY A 42 6.09 10.70 -3.19
CA GLY A 42 5.28 11.85 -3.55
C GLY A 42 6.00 12.74 -4.55
N GLY A 43 5.22 13.41 -5.42
CA GLY A 43 5.76 14.42 -6.33
C GLY A 43 6.51 15.52 -5.57
N GLY A 44 7.53 16.11 -6.19
CA GLY A 44 8.37 17.11 -5.51
C GLY A 44 9.46 16.52 -4.60
N GLY A 45 9.72 15.21 -4.67
CA GLY A 45 10.81 14.56 -3.94
C GLY A 45 10.44 14.13 -2.52
N GLN A 46 9.17 13.82 -2.27
CA GLN A 46 8.67 13.36 -0.97
C GLN A 46 8.67 11.83 -0.89
N GLY A 47 8.69 11.30 0.33
CA GLY A 47 8.62 9.86 0.64
C GLY A 47 8.01 9.61 2.01
#